data_AF-A0A0Q4BHA5-F1
#
_entry.id   AF-A0A0Q4BHA5-F1
#
_cell.length_a   1.000
_cell.length_b   1.000
_cell.length_c   1.000
_cell.angle_alpha   90.00
_cell.angle_beta   90.00
_cell.angle_gamma   90.00
#
_symmetry.space_group_name_H-M   'P 1'
#
loop_
_entity.id
_entity.type
_entity.pdbx_description
1 polymer ?
#
loop_
_entity_poly.entity_id
_entity_poly.type
_entity_poly.pdbx_seq_one_letter_code
_entity_poly.pdbx_strand_id
1 'polypeptide(L)' 'MARVRECPRCGAGVGPNDLQCWRCGEMINAQPPRPVPRGGRGHSRGQGCRSHQEAEGDRRAAQPH' A
#
# COMPACT_ATOMS: atom_id res chain seq x y z
N MET A 1 -26.71 16.65 -20.05
CA MET A 1 -27.54 16.88 -18.84
C MET A 1 -26.74 16.36 -17.65
N ALA A 2 -26.30 17.23 -16.74
CA ALA A 2 -25.55 16.79 -15.55
C ALA A 2 -26.51 15.99 -14.65
N ARG A 3 -26.14 14.76 -14.26
CA ARG A 3 -26.89 13.98 -13.27
C ARG A 3 -26.73 14.65 -11.91
N VAL A 4 -27.69 15.50 -11.53
CA VAL A 4 -27.80 16.03 -10.18
C VAL A 4 -28.15 14.89 -9.23
N ARG A 5 -27.47 14.82 -8.08
CA ARG A 5 -27.83 13.92 -6.98
C ARG A 5 -28.51 14.75 -5.90
N GLU A 6 -29.36 14.13 -5.10
CA GLU A 6 -30.04 14.82 -4.00
C GLU A 6 -29.36 14.46 -2.69
N CYS A 7 -29.18 15.45 -1.81
CA CYS A 7 -28.67 15.20 -0.47
C CYS A 7 -29.70 14.40 0.35
N PRO A 8 -29.34 13.25 0.93
CA PRO A 8 -30.28 12.44 1.72
C PRO A 8 -30.70 13.10 3.04
N ARG A 9 -29.99 14.14 3.49
CA ARG A 9 -30.30 14.86 4.74
C ARG A 9 -31.20 16.06 4.56
N CYS A 10 -31.03 16.83 3.48
CA CYS A 10 -31.75 18.08 3.28
C CYS A 10 -32.49 18.20 1.94
N GLY A 11 -32.35 17.23 1.05
CA GLY A 11 -32.97 17.26 -0.29
C GLY A 11 -32.36 18.28 -1.24
N ALA A 12 -31.25 18.93 -0.90
CA ALA A 12 -30.60 19.88 -1.79
C ALA A 12 -29.97 19.17 -3.00
N GLY A 13 -30.06 19.80 -4.18
CA GLY A 13 -29.34 19.35 -5.37
C GLY A 13 -27.83 19.51 -5.19
N VAL A 14 -27.10 18.43 -5.34
CA VAL A 14 -25.64 18.35 -5.28
C VAL A 14 -25.10 17.76 -6.58
N GLY A 15 -23.90 18.18 -6.96
CA GLY A 15 -23.23 17.63 -8.12
C GLY A 15 -22.79 16.18 -7.87
N PRO A 16 -22.63 15.38 -8.94
CA PRO A 16 -22.24 13.98 -8.81
C PRO A 16 -20.79 13.78 -8.32
N ASN A 17 -19.98 14.85 -8.32
CA ASN A 17 -18.59 14.85 -7.83
C ASN A 17 -18.43 15.57 -6.49
N ASP A 18 -19.48 16.18 -5.94
CA ASP A 18 -19.41 16.85 -4.65
C ASP A 18 -19.25 15.81 -3.53
N LEU A 19 -18.22 16.00 -2.70
CA LEU A 19 -17.94 15.13 -1.56
C LEU A 19 -18.85 15.44 -0.38
N GLN A 20 -19.28 16.70 -0.28
CA GLN A 20 -20.04 17.25 0.82
C GLN A 20 -21.18 18.13 0.30
N CYS A 21 -22.33 18.09 0.98
CA CYS A 21 -23.43 18.98 0.73
C CYS A 21 -23.06 20.42 1.12
N TRP A 22 -23.02 21.32 0.14
CA TRP A 22 -22.80 22.74 0.36
C TRP A 22 -23.89 23.41 1.23
N ARG A 23 -25.08 22.81 1.32
CA ARG A 23 -26.21 23.36 2.09
C ARG A 23 -26.15 23.00 3.57
N CYS A 24 -25.94 21.71 3.88
CA CYS A 24 -26.06 21.20 5.25
C CYS A 24 -24.75 20.67 5.84
N GLY A 25 -23.68 20.52 5.04
CA GLY A 25 -22.40 19.98 5.48
C GLY A 25 -22.31 18.45 5.54
N GLU A 26 -23.37 17.71 5.14
CA GLU A 26 -23.35 16.24 5.14
C GLU A 26 -22.40 15.66 4.07
N MET A 27 -21.66 14.60 4.38
CA MET A 27 -20.86 13.89 3.38
C MET A 27 -21.71 13.00 2.47
N ILE A 28 -21.62 13.19 1.15
CA ILE A 28 -22.46 12.50 0.14
C ILE A 28 -21.66 11.47 -0.66
N ASN A 29 -20.33 11.64 -0.76
CA ASN A 29 -19.48 10.76 -1.55
C ASN A 29 -18.50 9.97 -0.67
N ALA A 30 -19.00 8.95 0.01
CA ALA A 30 -18.14 7.85 0.43
C ALA A 30 -17.93 6.94 -0.78
N GLN A 31 -17.04 7.31 -1.71
CA GLN A 31 -16.59 6.30 -2.67
C GLN A 31 -15.96 5.17 -1.86
N PRO A 32 -16.42 3.91 -2.03
CA PRO A 32 -15.67 2.80 -1.45
C PRO A 32 -14.25 2.87 -2.04
N PRO A 33 -13.21 2.76 -1.21
CA PRO A 33 -11.84 2.81 -1.71
C PRO A 33 -11.72 1.78 -2.82
N ARG A 34 -11.27 2.21 -4.01
CA ARG A 34 -11.00 1.31 -5.13
C ARG A 34 -10.04 0.24 -4.59
N PRO A 35 -10.35 -1.06 -4.70
CA PRO A 35 -9.47 -2.09 -4.19
C PRO A 35 -8.13 -1.98 -4.93
N VAL A 36 -7.09 -1.55 -4.22
CA VAL A 36 -5.73 -1.56 -4.74
C VAL A 36 -5.27 -3.02 -4.82
N PRO A 37 -4.83 -3.53 -5.98
CA PRO A 37 -4.27 -4.87 -6.03
C PRO A 37 -2.97 -4.89 -5.23
N ARG A 38 -2.95 -5.62 -4.11
CA ARG A 38 -1.74 -5.92 -3.36
C ARG A 38 -1.00 -7.05 -4.07
N GLY A 39 0.01 -6.73 -4.88
CA GLY A 39 0.91 -7.73 -5.46
C GLY A 39 2.14 -7.06 -6.10
N GLY A 40 3.38 -7.45 -5.82
CA GLY A 40 3.91 -8.47 -4.92
C GLY A 40 5.37 -8.15 -4.62
N ARG A 41 5.74 -8.26 -3.34
CA ARG A 41 7.12 -8.09 -2.88
C ARG A 41 7.87 -9.40 -3.13
N GLY A 42 8.50 -9.54 -4.29
CA GLY A 42 9.46 -10.62 -4.55
C GLY A 42 10.66 -10.50 -3.61
N HIS A 43 10.68 -11.30 -2.55
CA HIS A 43 11.84 -11.46 -1.67
C HIS A 43 12.55 -12.75 -2.07
N SER A 44 13.45 -12.67 -3.04
CA SER A 44 14.52 -13.65 -3.22
C SER A 44 15.52 -13.51 -2.07
N ARG A 45 15.07 -13.82 -0.85
CA ARG A 45 15.92 -14.05 0.32
C ARG A 45 16.25 -15.53 0.35
N GLY A 46 17.29 -15.90 -0.39
CA GLY A 46 17.81 -17.26 -0.38
C GLY A 46 18.83 -17.46 -1.48
N GLN A 47 20.09 -17.12 -1.18
CA GLN A 47 21.35 -17.73 -1.65
C GLN A 47 22.42 -16.66 -1.89
N GLY A 48 23.33 -16.52 -0.93
CA GLY A 48 24.53 -15.67 -1.09
C GLY A 48 25.49 -15.62 0.10
N CYS A 49 25.39 -16.52 1.10
CA CYS A 49 26.18 -16.44 2.33
C CYS A 49 27.13 -17.63 2.58
N ARG A 50 27.57 -18.39 1.56
CA ARG A 50 28.42 -19.59 1.80
C ARG A 50 29.83 -19.56 1.22
N SER A 51 30.12 -18.71 0.24
CA SER A 51 31.37 -18.88 -0.54
C SER A 51 32.60 -18.11 -0.06
N HIS A 52 32.47 -17.14 0.85
CA HIS A 52 33.61 -16.31 1.27
C HIS A 52 34.24 -16.68 2.62
N GLN A 53 33.60 -17.51 3.46
CA GLN A 53 34.11 -17.82 4.81
C GLN A 53 35.15 -18.95 4.82
N GLU A 54 35.14 -19.82 3.80
CA GLU A 54 35.89 -21.10 3.83
C GLU A 54 37.39 -20.94 3.56
N ALA A 55 37.84 -19.79 3.06
CA ALA A 55 39.24 -19.58 2.68
C ALA A 55 40.19 -19.12 3.82
N GLU A 56 39.65 -18.64 4.95
CA GLU A 56 40.47 -18.05 6.03
C GLU A 56 40.74 -19.01 7.21
N GLY A 57 40.15 -20.21 7.20
CA GLY A 57 40.20 -21.18 8.31
C GLY A 57 41.46 -22.06 8.38
N ASP A 58 42.15 -22.30 7.25
CA ASP A 58 43.22 -23.30 7.14
C ASP A 58 44.64 -22.73 7.36
N ARG A 59 44.77 -21.54 7.94
CA ARG A 59 46.09 -20.98 8.31
C ARG A 59 46.44 -21.11 9.78
N ARG A 60 45.54 -21.64 10.63
CA ARG A 60 45.72 -21.63 12.10
C ARG A 60 46.20 -22.94 12.73
N ALA A 61 46.15 -24.08 12.03
CA ALA A 61 46.59 -25.35 12.61
C ALA A 61 48.10 -25.64 12.45
N ALA A 62 48.88 -24.70 11.89
CA ALA A 62 50.35 -24.75 11.89
C ALA A 62 50.94 -24.21 13.21
N GLN A 63 50.59 -24.77 14.37
CA GLN A 63 51.36 -24.54 15.60
C GLN A 63 51.77 -25.87 16.26
N PRO A 64 53.08 -26.18 16.30
CA PRO A 64 53.64 -27.35 16.98
C PRO A 64 53.86 -27.08 18.48
N HIS A 65 53.70 -28.12 19.32
CA HIS A 65 54.37 -28.24 20.61
C HIS A 65 54.55 -29.71 20.98
#